data_AF-A0A1E9A6I2-F1
#
_entry.id   AF-A0A1E9A6I2-F1
#
_cell.length_a   1.000
_cell.length_b   1.000
_cell.length_c   1.000
_cell.angle_alpha   90.00
_cell.angle_beta   90.00
_cell.angle_gamma   90.00
#
_symmetry.space_group_name_H-M   'P 1'
#
loop_
_entity.id
_entity.type
_entity.pdbx_description
1 polymer ?
#
loop_
_entity_poly.entity_id
_entity_poly.type
_entity_poly.pdbx_seq_one_letter_code
_entity_poly.pdbx_strand_id
1 'polypeptide(L)'
;MSEFLAAIAGGILSLVGTIFMMKWQFKREDDIRNKDYDNEIISMIDLVTYKAAKVRNTEFTYKNANYNQPFTTDRFTETKHYFKLLDDQLQELILKVSHHSDNPHDKIQKLLQHYEPVEKQFNTLTIAFEIYTNNFEHTDRNALVNSKRKLDENIGNFIENISRFAGAEYHHSVYQPALNPLVNKADAITLNNGNYNKK
;
A
#
# COMPACT_ATOMS: atom_id res chain seq x y z
N MET A 1 9.97 -69.96 -17.69
CA MET A 1 8.61 -69.43 -17.49
C MET A 1 8.51 -68.48 -16.28
N SER A 2 9.16 -68.77 -15.14
CA SER A 2 9.17 -67.86 -13.96
C SER A 2 9.95 -66.55 -14.20
N GLU A 3 11.07 -66.58 -14.93
CA GLU A 3 11.89 -65.39 -15.22
C GLU A 3 11.19 -64.37 -16.14
N PHE A 4 10.36 -64.84 -17.08
CA PHE A 4 9.57 -63.98 -17.97
C PHE A 4 8.41 -63.28 -17.21
N LEU A 5 7.73 -64.00 -16.32
CA LEU A 5 6.70 -63.44 -15.43
C LEU A 5 7.30 -62.46 -14.41
N ALA A 6 8.50 -62.72 -13.89
CA ALA A 6 9.21 -61.82 -12.98
C ALA A 6 9.69 -60.54 -13.69
N ALA A 7 10.14 -60.63 -14.95
CA ALA A 7 10.53 -59.47 -15.75
C ALA A 7 9.32 -58.57 -16.11
N ILE A 8 8.17 -59.16 -16.43
CA ILE A 8 6.91 -58.42 -16.67
C ILE A 8 6.40 -57.79 -15.37
N ALA A 9 6.41 -58.53 -14.26
CA ALA A 9 6.01 -58.00 -12.95
C ALA A 9 6.95 -56.87 -12.47
N GLY A 10 8.27 -57.02 -12.66
CA GLY A 10 9.26 -56.00 -12.36
C GLY A 10 9.12 -54.74 -13.24
N GLY A 11 8.79 -54.90 -14.52
CA GLY A 11 8.51 -53.80 -15.45
C GLY A 11 7.22 -53.04 -15.12
N ILE A 12 6.16 -53.74 -14.68
CA ILE A 12 4.90 -53.10 -14.25
C ILE A 12 5.10 -52.36 -12.92
N LEU A 13 5.81 -52.96 -11.96
CA LEU A 13 6.09 -52.32 -10.67
C LEU A 13 7.01 -51.11 -10.80
N SER A 14 8.00 -51.13 -11.70
CA SER A 14 8.84 -49.97 -11.97
C SER A 14 8.04 -48.82 -12.58
N LEU A 15 7.15 -49.10 -13.54
CA LEU A 15 6.27 -48.10 -14.15
C LEU A 15 5.33 -47.45 -13.13
N VAL A 16 4.71 -48.23 -12.25
CA VAL A 16 3.84 -47.71 -11.18
C VAL A 16 4.65 -46.85 -10.20
N GLY A 17 5.85 -47.28 -9.81
CA GLY A 17 6.76 -46.52 -8.96
C GLY A 17 7.21 -45.20 -9.59
N THR A 18 7.54 -45.20 -10.89
CA THR A 18 7.92 -44.00 -11.64
C THR A 18 6.76 -43.01 -11.75
N ILE A 19 5.54 -43.47 -12.06
CA ILE A 19 4.37 -42.59 -12.13
C ILE A 19 4.05 -41.98 -10.76
N PHE A 20 4.17 -42.76 -9.68
CA PHE A 20 3.96 -42.26 -8.31
C PHE A 20 5.02 -41.23 -7.93
N MET A 21 6.30 -41.50 -8.17
CA MET A 21 7.40 -40.55 -7.94
C MET A 21 7.22 -39.27 -8.74
N MET A 22 6.82 -39.38 -10.00
CA MET A 22 6.60 -38.23 -10.89
C MET A 22 5.45 -37.36 -10.38
N LYS A 23 4.32 -37.96 -9.97
CA LYS A 23 3.22 -37.23 -9.31
C LYS A 23 3.65 -36.57 -8.00
N TRP A 24 4.47 -37.25 -7.21
CA TRP A 24 4.99 -36.69 -5.95
C TRP A 24 5.94 -35.52 -6.20
N GLN A 25 6.82 -35.63 -7.21
CA GLN A 25 7.71 -34.56 -7.63
C GLN A 25 6.93 -33.35 -8.17
N PHE A 26 5.94 -33.55 -9.04
CA PHE A 26 5.07 -32.47 -9.52
C PHE A 26 4.32 -31.79 -8.38
N LYS A 27 3.73 -32.57 -7.47
CA LYS A 27 3.06 -32.01 -6.29
C LYS A 27 4.01 -31.17 -5.44
N ARG A 28 5.24 -31.68 -5.20
CA ARG A 28 6.26 -30.94 -4.43
C ARG A 28 6.70 -29.67 -5.13
N GLU A 29 6.85 -29.69 -6.45
CA GLU A 29 7.19 -28.51 -7.26
C GLU A 29 6.05 -27.48 -7.27
N ASP A 30 4.79 -27.92 -7.35
CA ASP A 30 3.63 -27.04 -7.22
C ASP A 30 3.55 -26.43 -5.82
N ASP A 31 3.76 -27.23 -4.76
CA ASP A 31 3.77 -26.75 -3.37
C ASP A 31 4.88 -25.72 -3.12
N ILE A 32 6.10 -25.96 -3.64
CA ILE A 32 7.22 -25.01 -3.53
C ILE A 32 6.88 -23.71 -4.27
N ARG A 33 6.37 -23.81 -5.50
CA ARG A 33 6.02 -22.66 -6.33
C ARG A 33 4.93 -21.80 -5.71
N ASN A 34 3.89 -22.42 -5.16
CA ASN A 34 2.82 -21.71 -4.46
C ASN A 34 3.35 -20.98 -3.23
N LYS A 35 4.25 -21.62 -2.48
CA LYS A 35 4.91 -20.99 -1.34
C LYS A 35 5.78 -19.80 -1.76
N ASP A 36 6.49 -19.90 -2.88
CA ASP A 36 7.28 -18.80 -3.42
C ASP A 36 6.41 -17.61 -3.84
N TYR A 37 5.24 -17.88 -4.44
CA TYR A 37 4.27 -16.84 -4.76
C TYR A 37 3.69 -16.15 -3.52
N ASP A 38 3.33 -16.91 -2.49
CA ASP A 38 2.84 -16.34 -1.23
C ASP A 38 3.93 -15.47 -0.57
N ASN A 39 5.18 -15.91 -0.56
CA ASN A 39 6.30 -15.12 -0.04
C ASN A 39 6.52 -13.81 -0.82
N GLU A 40 6.36 -13.84 -2.14
CA GLU A 40 6.46 -12.64 -2.98
C GLU A 40 5.33 -11.66 -2.67
N ILE A 41 4.08 -12.15 -2.59
CA ILE A 41 2.91 -11.34 -2.21
C ILE A 41 3.09 -10.73 -0.83
N ILE A 42 3.53 -11.52 0.15
CA ILE A 42 3.83 -11.07 1.52
C ILE A 42 4.88 -9.95 1.51
N SER A 43 5.96 -10.12 0.75
CA SER A 43 7.01 -9.10 0.63
C SER A 43 6.49 -7.81 0.00
N MET A 44 5.62 -7.92 -1.01
CA MET A 44 4.96 -6.77 -1.62
C MET A 44 4.01 -6.04 -0.68
N ILE A 45 3.29 -6.77 0.19
CA ILE A 45 2.45 -6.18 1.23
C ILE A 45 3.29 -5.31 2.18
N ASP A 46 4.45 -5.80 2.62
CA ASP A 46 5.38 -5.01 3.47
C ASP A 46 5.91 -3.77 2.73
N LEU A 47 6.17 -3.88 1.43
CA LEU A 47 6.57 -2.73 0.61
C LEU A 47 5.45 -1.69 0.48
N VAL A 48 4.19 -2.13 0.35
CA VAL A 48 3.01 -1.25 0.32
C VAL A 48 2.91 -0.46 1.63
N THR A 49 3.03 -1.11 2.79
CA THR A 49 2.95 -0.40 4.08
C THR A 49 4.11 0.56 4.28
N TYR A 50 5.32 0.17 3.89
CA TYR A 50 6.49 1.05 3.91
C TYR A 50 6.32 2.29 3.02
N LYS A 51 5.84 2.12 1.79
CA LYS A 51 5.63 3.23 0.85
C LYS A 51 4.47 4.13 1.30
N ALA A 52 3.40 3.56 1.86
CA ALA A 52 2.32 4.33 2.45
C ALA A 52 2.82 5.21 3.61
N ALA A 53 3.68 4.67 4.48
CA ALA A 53 4.30 5.44 5.53
C ALA A 53 5.16 6.61 5.02
N LYS A 54 5.86 6.45 3.89
CA LYS A 54 6.59 7.56 3.27
C LYS A 54 5.68 8.71 2.87
N VAL A 55 4.53 8.42 2.26
CA VAL A 55 3.52 9.45 1.93
C VAL A 55 3.08 10.18 3.18
N ARG A 56 2.70 9.43 4.22
CA ARG A 56 2.24 10.00 5.49
C ARG A 56 3.30 10.85 6.19
N ASN A 57 4.55 10.39 6.18
CA ASN A 57 5.63 11.03 6.93
C ASN A 57 6.16 12.32 6.27
N THR A 58 5.69 12.69 5.08
CA THR A 58 5.95 14.01 4.52
C THR A 58 5.36 15.11 5.40
N GLU A 59 6.22 16.03 5.83
CA GLU A 59 5.87 17.04 6.83
C GLU A 59 5.08 18.20 6.20
N PHE A 60 3.90 18.46 6.75
CA PHE A 60 3.13 19.68 6.52
C PHE A 60 2.92 20.34 7.88
N THR A 61 3.20 21.64 7.99
CA THR A 61 2.92 22.41 9.21
C THR A 61 2.14 23.66 8.87
N TYR A 62 1.28 24.11 9.79
CA TYR A 62 0.54 25.36 9.61
C TYR A 62 1.49 26.55 9.44
N LYS A 63 2.61 26.58 10.16
CA LYS A 63 3.64 27.62 10.03
C LYS A 63 4.19 27.69 8.61
N ASN A 64 4.64 26.57 8.05
CA ASN A 64 5.22 26.56 6.71
C ASN A 64 4.17 26.83 5.64
N ALA A 65 2.96 26.28 5.79
CA ALA A 65 1.86 26.60 4.87
C ALA A 65 1.48 28.08 4.92
N ASN A 66 1.57 28.75 6.07
CA ASN A 66 1.20 30.18 6.14
C ASN A 66 2.31 31.13 5.69
N TYR A 67 3.58 30.76 5.88
CA TYR A 67 4.69 31.71 5.75
C TYR A 67 5.81 31.26 4.79
N ASN A 68 5.80 30.02 4.33
CA ASN A 68 6.85 29.45 3.48
C ASN A 68 6.24 28.63 2.34
N GLN A 69 5.72 29.35 1.34
CA GLN A 69 5.12 28.76 0.15
C GLN A 69 6.08 27.82 -0.61
N PRO A 70 7.35 28.20 -0.89
CA PRO A 70 8.28 27.33 -1.61
C PRO A 70 8.52 25.99 -0.88
N PHE A 71 8.78 26.02 0.42
CA PHE A 71 8.97 24.79 1.20
C PHE A 71 7.74 23.88 1.16
N THR A 72 6.55 24.47 1.29
CA THR A 72 5.29 23.70 1.25
C THR A 72 5.05 23.08 -0.12
N THR A 73 5.42 23.78 -1.19
CA THR A 73 5.41 23.26 -2.58
C THR A 73 6.38 22.09 -2.76
N ASP A 74 7.59 22.18 -2.22
CA ASP A 74 8.56 21.07 -2.28
C ASP A 74 8.04 19.84 -1.53
N ARG A 75 7.47 20.03 -0.35
CA ARG A 75 6.85 18.95 0.44
C ARG A 75 5.66 18.31 -0.27
N PHE A 76 4.83 19.09 -0.96
CA PHE A 76 3.76 18.54 -1.79
C PHE A 76 4.31 17.73 -2.97
N THR A 77 5.35 18.22 -3.65
CA THR A 77 6.00 17.50 -4.75
C THR A 77 6.57 16.15 -4.28
N GLU A 78 7.19 16.13 -3.11
CA GLU A 78 7.68 14.91 -2.46
C GLU A 78 6.52 13.96 -2.09
N THR A 79 5.43 14.49 -1.55
CA THR A 79 4.20 13.71 -1.25
C THR A 79 3.65 13.05 -2.51
N LYS A 80 3.56 13.80 -3.62
CA LYS A 80 3.10 13.29 -4.92
C LYS A 80 4.02 12.20 -5.46
N HIS A 81 5.33 12.37 -5.33
CA HIS A 81 6.29 11.34 -5.72
C HIS A 81 6.10 10.04 -4.93
N TYR A 82 6.02 10.12 -3.60
CA TYR A 82 5.79 8.93 -2.77
C TYR A 82 4.42 8.30 -3.00
N PHE A 83 3.40 9.10 -3.25
CA PHE A 83 2.07 8.59 -3.56
C PHE A 83 2.09 7.79 -4.87
N LYS A 84 2.78 8.28 -5.89
CA LYS A 84 2.98 7.51 -7.13
C LYS A 84 3.69 6.18 -6.87
N LEU A 85 4.76 6.17 -6.06
CA LEU A 85 5.46 4.92 -5.74
C LEU A 85 4.58 3.91 -5.00
N LEU A 86 3.70 4.39 -4.11
CA LEU A 86 2.70 3.57 -3.43
C LEU A 86 1.69 2.99 -4.43
N ASP A 87 1.15 3.83 -5.30
CA ASP A 87 0.17 3.45 -6.30
C ASP A 87 0.73 2.38 -7.25
N ASP A 88 1.91 2.64 -7.82
CA ASP A 88 2.62 1.69 -8.68
C ASP A 88 2.86 0.34 -7.94
N GLN A 89 3.22 0.37 -6.65
CA GLN A 89 3.43 -0.85 -5.86
C GLN A 89 2.14 -1.64 -5.61
N LEU A 90 1.04 -0.95 -5.35
CA LEU A 90 -0.25 -1.58 -5.10
C LEU A 90 -0.77 -2.24 -6.39
N GLN A 91 -0.58 -1.60 -7.53
CA GLN A 91 -0.90 -2.19 -8.83
C GLN A 91 -0.10 -3.46 -9.09
N GLU A 92 1.21 -3.45 -8.81
CA GLU A 92 2.04 -4.66 -8.89
C GLU A 92 1.54 -5.78 -7.96
N LEU A 93 1.19 -5.44 -6.72
CA LEU A 93 0.61 -6.40 -5.76
C LEU A 93 -0.71 -6.99 -6.29
N ILE A 94 -1.61 -6.16 -6.80
CA ILE A 94 -2.89 -6.60 -7.38
C ILE A 94 -2.66 -7.57 -8.55
N LEU A 95 -1.71 -7.25 -9.44
CA LEU A 95 -1.34 -8.13 -10.56
C LEU A 95 -0.79 -9.47 -10.06
N LYS A 96 0.01 -9.47 -9.00
CA LYS A 96 0.54 -10.71 -8.41
C LYS A 96 -0.55 -11.54 -7.74
N VAL A 97 -1.42 -10.92 -6.95
CA VAL A 97 -2.59 -11.58 -6.35
C VAL A 97 -3.49 -12.18 -7.43
N SER A 98 -3.71 -11.46 -8.54
CA SER A 98 -4.53 -11.91 -9.67
C SER A 98 -4.04 -13.22 -10.29
N HIS A 99 -2.72 -13.40 -10.40
CA HIS A 99 -2.15 -14.56 -11.09
C HIS A 99 -1.85 -15.74 -10.17
N HIS A 100 -1.64 -15.48 -8.88
CA HIS A 100 -0.97 -16.45 -8.01
C HIS A 100 -1.67 -16.70 -6.67
N SER A 101 -2.81 -16.05 -6.41
CA SER A 101 -3.56 -16.26 -5.17
C SER A 101 -4.87 -17.00 -5.40
N ASP A 102 -5.24 -17.84 -4.42
CA ASP A 102 -6.58 -18.41 -4.35
C ASP A 102 -7.63 -17.31 -4.13
N ASN A 103 -8.78 -17.44 -4.80
CA ASN A 103 -9.88 -16.46 -4.78
C ASN A 103 -9.41 -15.01 -5.04
N PRO A 104 -8.73 -14.76 -6.18
CA PRO A 104 -8.07 -13.49 -6.44
C PRO A 104 -9.07 -12.32 -6.49
N HIS A 105 -10.31 -12.56 -6.94
CA HIS A 105 -11.34 -11.54 -7.02
C HIS A 105 -11.63 -10.88 -5.66
N ASP A 106 -11.91 -11.70 -4.64
CA ASP A 106 -12.25 -11.22 -3.29
C ASP A 106 -11.06 -10.48 -2.65
N LYS A 107 -9.85 -11.00 -2.85
CA LYS A 107 -8.62 -10.40 -2.33
C LYS A 107 -8.33 -9.05 -2.98
N ILE A 108 -8.47 -8.96 -4.30
CA ILE A 108 -8.31 -7.70 -5.04
C ILE A 108 -9.37 -6.69 -4.62
N GLN A 109 -10.63 -7.11 -4.47
CA GLN A 109 -11.70 -6.22 -4.02
C GLN A 109 -11.40 -5.63 -2.64
N LYS A 110 -10.94 -6.45 -1.68
CA LYS A 110 -10.53 -5.97 -0.35
C LYS A 110 -9.38 -4.95 -0.44
N LEU A 111 -8.35 -5.24 -1.23
CA LEU A 111 -7.21 -4.33 -1.43
C LEU A 111 -7.67 -2.97 -2.00
N LEU A 112 -8.53 -2.98 -3.02
CA LEU A 112 -9.08 -1.76 -3.62
C LEU A 112 -9.97 -0.98 -2.64
N GLN A 113 -10.85 -1.67 -1.89
CA GLN A 113 -11.70 -1.04 -0.87
C GLN A 113 -10.89 -0.36 0.23
N HIS A 114 -9.75 -0.95 0.63
CA HIS A 114 -8.87 -0.33 1.61
C HIS A 114 -8.14 0.88 1.05
N TYR A 115 -7.82 0.89 -0.24
CA TYR A 115 -7.05 1.95 -0.90
C TYR A 115 -7.88 3.15 -1.37
N GLU A 116 -9.12 2.94 -1.83
CA GLU A 116 -9.99 4.00 -2.37
C GLU A 116 -10.10 5.25 -1.47
N PRO A 117 -10.23 5.16 -0.13
CA PRO A 117 -10.24 6.34 0.73
C PRO A 117 -8.93 7.15 0.70
N VAL A 118 -7.79 6.48 0.49
CA VAL A 118 -6.47 7.11 0.39
C VAL A 118 -6.35 7.87 -0.93
N GLU A 119 -6.73 7.24 -2.04
CA GLU A 119 -6.73 7.87 -3.37
C GLU A 119 -7.65 9.10 -3.42
N LYS A 120 -8.89 8.96 -2.94
CA LYS A 120 -9.86 10.06 -2.89
C LYS A 120 -9.34 11.26 -2.08
N GLN A 121 -8.68 10.99 -0.97
CA GLN A 121 -8.14 12.06 -0.12
C GLN A 121 -6.87 12.68 -0.71
N PHE A 122 -6.06 11.91 -1.45
CA PHE A 122 -4.92 12.46 -2.20
C PHE A 122 -5.38 13.39 -3.33
N ASN A 123 -6.44 13.04 -4.06
CA ASN A 123 -7.06 13.92 -5.05
C ASN A 123 -7.57 15.23 -4.41
N THR A 124 -8.20 15.12 -3.24
CA THR A 124 -8.65 16.29 -2.45
C THR A 124 -7.47 17.17 -2.01
N LEU A 125 -6.35 16.55 -1.61
CA LEU A 125 -5.12 17.27 -1.28
C LEU A 125 -4.55 18.00 -2.50
N THR A 126 -4.57 17.37 -3.68
CA THR A 126 -4.08 17.97 -4.92
C THR A 126 -4.89 19.22 -5.29
N ILE A 127 -6.22 19.16 -5.22
CA ILE A 127 -7.09 20.33 -5.43
C ILE A 127 -6.80 21.43 -4.40
N ALA A 128 -6.66 21.06 -3.11
CA ALA A 128 -6.33 22.02 -2.06
C ALA A 128 -4.97 22.69 -2.31
N PHE A 129 -4.00 21.95 -2.85
CA PHE A 129 -2.69 22.47 -3.22
C PHE A 129 -2.76 23.43 -4.42
N GLU A 130 -3.54 23.12 -5.45
CA GLU A 130 -3.74 24.02 -6.59
C GLU A 130 -4.36 25.36 -6.17
N ILE A 131 -5.38 25.31 -5.29
CA ILE A 131 -5.99 26.51 -4.71
C ILE A 131 -4.94 27.29 -3.90
N TYR A 132 -4.14 26.58 -3.11
CA TYR A 132 -3.06 27.15 -2.31
C TYR A 132 -1.99 27.85 -3.15
N THR A 133 -1.54 27.26 -4.26
CA THR A 133 -0.51 27.88 -5.11
C THR A 133 -1.05 29.05 -5.91
N ASN A 134 -2.29 28.95 -6.42
CA ASN A 134 -2.87 29.95 -7.30
C ASN A 134 -3.38 31.19 -6.54
N ASN A 135 -3.81 31.02 -5.29
CA ASN A 135 -4.41 32.08 -4.48
C ASN A 135 -3.76 32.20 -3.10
N PHE A 136 -2.44 32.00 -3.01
CA PHE A 136 -1.72 31.94 -1.74
C PHE A 136 -2.05 33.10 -0.78
N GLU A 137 -2.08 34.33 -1.28
CA GLU A 137 -2.36 35.51 -0.45
C GLU A 137 -3.82 35.61 0.03
N HIS A 138 -4.76 34.98 -0.67
CA HIS A 138 -6.20 35.16 -0.47
C HIS A 138 -6.96 33.89 -0.07
N THR A 139 -6.25 32.80 0.19
CA THR A 139 -6.85 31.52 0.59
C THR A 139 -6.60 31.18 2.05
N ASP A 140 -7.43 30.29 2.60
CA ASP A 140 -7.14 29.68 3.90
C ASP A 140 -6.01 28.66 3.75
N ARG A 141 -4.79 29.09 4.07
CA ARG A 141 -3.58 28.26 4.00
C ARG A 141 -3.61 27.10 4.99
N ASN A 142 -4.41 27.19 6.06
CA ASN A 142 -4.60 26.08 6.99
C ASN A 142 -5.40 24.94 6.35
N ALA A 143 -6.24 25.23 5.34
CA ALA A 143 -7.02 24.21 4.64
C ALA A 143 -6.14 23.16 3.96
N LEU A 144 -4.98 23.55 3.42
CA LEU A 144 -4.01 22.62 2.83
C LEU A 144 -3.49 21.62 3.88
N VAL A 145 -3.07 22.11 5.04
CA VAL A 145 -2.55 21.28 6.13
C VAL A 145 -3.65 20.38 6.71
N ASN A 146 -4.88 20.90 6.84
CA ASN A 146 -6.03 20.10 7.25
C ASN A 146 -6.34 18.98 6.24
N SER A 147 -6.20 19.24 4.94
CA SER A 147 -6.39 18.25 3.89
C SER A 147 -5.31 17.16 3.94
N LYS A 148 -4.05 17.54 4.15
CA LYS A 148 -2.93 16.59 4.34
C LYS A 148 -3.12 15.76 5.60
N ARG A 149 -3.55 16.36 6.71
CA ARG A 149 -3.83 15.63 7.95
C ARG A 149 -4.89 14.53 7.75
N LYS A 150 -5.95 14.80 6.98
CA LYS A 150 -6.95 13.77 6.64
C LYS A 150 -6.37 12.66 5.77
N LEU A 151 -5.45 12.98 4.85
CA LEU A 151 -4.73 11.96 4.09
C LEU A 151 -3.91 11.07 5.03
N ASP A 152 -3.23 11.66 6.02
CA ASP A 152 -2.43 10.94 7.00
C ASP A 152 -3.26 10.02 7.89
N GLU A 153 -4.45 10.47 8.29
CA GLU A 153 -5.46 9.65 8.99
C GLU A 153 -5.88 8.46 8.11
N ASN A 154 -6.22 8.68 6.84
CA ASN A 154 -6.60 7.62 5.91
C ASN A 154 -5.47 6.63 5.63
N ILE A 155 -4.22 7.10 5.52
CA ILE A 155 -3.06 6.22 5.35
C ILE A 155 -2.83 5.38 6.62
N GLY A 156 -3.01 5.95 7.81
CA GLY A 156 -2.97 5.18 9.05
C GLY A 156 -3.97 4.03 9.06
N ASN A 157 -5.21 4.32 8.69
CA ASN A 157 -6.28 3.31 8.58
C ASN A 157 -5.97 2.28 7.48
N PHE A 158 -5.40 2.69 6.35
CA PHE A 158 -4.98 1.81 5.28
C PHE A 158 -3.91 0.81 5.73
N ILE A 159 -2.86 1.27 6.41
CA ILE A 159 -1.80 0.40 6.95
C ILE A 159 -2.39 -0.63 7.92
N GLU A 160 -3.31 -0.22 8.80
CA GLU A 160 -3.99 -1.13 9.73
C GLU A 160 -4.84 -2.18 8.98
N ASN A 161 -5.61 -1.75 7.97
CA ASN A 161 -6.43 -2.66 7.18
C ASN A 161 -5.59 -3.65 6.37
N ILE A 162 -4.47 -3.19 5.77
CA ILE A 162 -3.51 -4.06 5.08
C ILE A 162 -2.89 -5.06 6.06
N SER A 163 -2.57 -4.63 7.28
CA SER A 163 -2.06 -5.53 8.32
C SER A 163 -3.06 -6.63 8.69
N ARG A 164 -4.35 -6.30 8.83
CA ARG A 164 -5.41 -7.28 9.07
C ARG A 164 -5.63 -8.20 7.86
N PHE A 165 -5.62 -7.65 6.66
CA PHE A 165 -5.73 -8.42 5.40
C PHE A 165 -4.62 -9.47 5.31
N ALA A 166 -3.36 -9.08 5.55
CA ALA A 166 -2.23 -9.99 5.51
C ALA A 166 -2.30 -11.08 6.60
N GLY A 167 -2.76 -10.72 7.80
CA GLY A 167 -2.96 -11.68 8.88
C GLY A 167 -4.05 -12.71 8.56
N ALA A 168 -5.14 -12.29 7.93
CA ALA A 168 -6.27 -13.16 7.60
C ALA A 168 -6.03 -14.03 6.36
N GLU A 169 -5.47 -13.45 5.29
CA GLU A 169 -5.34 -14.10 3.99
C GLU A 169 -4.01 -14.85 3.81
N TYR A 170 -2.95 -14.40 4.50
CA TYR A 170 -1.59 -14.91 4.32
C TYR A 170 -0.91 -15.32 5.64
N HIS A 171 -1.60 -15.21 6.78
CA HIS A 171 -1.05 -15.49 8.12
C HIS A 171 0.26 -14.74 8.40
N HIS A 172 0.41 -13.54 7.82
CA HIS A 172 1.64 -12.73 7.89
C HIS A 172 1.50 -11.56 8.87
N SER A 173 2.56 -11.33 9.64
CA SER A 173 2.69 -10.15 10.49
C SER A 173 3.43 -9.05 9.74
N VAL A 174 2.65 -8.08 9.24
CA VAL A 174 3.16 -6.98 8.40
C VAL A 174 4.14 -6.09 9.15
N TYR A 175 5.16 -5.62 8.43
CA TYR A 175 6.07 -4.57 8.89
C TYR A 175 5.30 -3.34 9.38
N GLN A 176 5.63 -2.89 10.59
CA GLN A 176 5.03 -1.72 11.23
C GLN A 176 5.97 -0.51 11.09
N PRO A 177 5.78 0.36 10.09
CA PRO A 177 6.61 1.55 9.92
C PRO A 177 6.43 2.53 11.09
N ALA A 178 7.50 3.24 11.45
CA ALA A 178 7.39 4.39 12.34
C ALA A 178 6.64 5.53 11.64
N LEU A 179 5.55 5.98 12.23
CA LEU A 179 4.70 7.03 11.67
C LEU A 179 4.86 8.32 12.46
N ASN A 180 5.03 9.43 11.75
CA ASN A 180 5.05 10.75 12.37
C ASN A 180 3.68 11.02 13.06
N PRO A 181 3.70 11.79 14.17
CA PRO A 181 2.47 12.22 14.81
C PRO A 181 1.65 13.07 13.84
N LEU A 182 0.33 12.97 13.94
CA LEU A 182 -0.55 13.85 13.18
C LEU A 182 -0.36 15.29 13.64
N VAL A 183 -0.35 16.21 12.68
CA VAL A 183 -0.29 17.65 12.96
C VAL A 183 -1.45 18.03 13.88
N ASN A 184 -1.16 18.76 14.96
CA ASN A 184 -2.17 19.16 15.93
C ASN A 184 -3.02 20.30 15.38
N LYS A 185 -4.33 20.11 15.27
CA LYS A 185 -5.27 21.14 14.78
C LYS A 185 -5.22 22.43 15.59
N ALA A 186 -4.82 22.37 16.86
CA ALA A 186 -4.67 23.55 17.70
C ALA A 186 -3.55 24.49 17.24
N ASP A 187 -2.61 23.99 16.44
CA ASP A 187 -1.50 24.77 15.89
C ASP A 187 -1.92 25.59 14.64
N ALA A 188 -3.19 25.49 14.22
CA ALA A 188 -3.72 26.25 13.10
C ALA A 188 -3.62 27.76 13.35
N ILE A 189 -3.15 28.50 12.35
CA ILE A 189 -2.93 29.94 12.49
C ILE A 189 -4.24 30.65 12.23
N THR A 190 -4.87 31.15 13.28
CA THR A 190 -5.97 32.11 13.15
C THR A 190 -5.35 33.47 12.81
N LEU A 191 -5.46 33.89 11.55
CA LEU A 191 -5.23 35.29 11.21
C LEU A 191 -6.30 36.11 11.93
N ASN A 192 -5.92 36.78 13.01
CA ASN A 192 -6.71 37.88 13.52
C ASN A 192 -6.80 38.90 12.39
N ASN A 193 -7.99 39.09 11.82
CA ASN A 193 -8.33 40.26 11.01
C ASN A 193 -8.33 41.49 11.94
N GLY A 194 -7.16 41.83 12.50
CA GLY A 194 -6.94 42.99 13.32
C GLY A 194 -6.66 44.20 12.44
N ASN A 195 -7.70 45.00 12.23
CA ASN A 195 -7.64 46.40 11.78
C ASN A 195 -7.26 46.68 10.31
N TYR A 196 -8.18 46.40 9.39
CA TYR A 196 -8.34 47.20 8.16
C TYR A 196 -9.65 48.04 8.20
N ASN A 197 -9.97 48.57 9.37
CA ASN A 197 -10.98 49.62 9.54
C ASN A 197 -10.46 50.64 10.56
N LYS A 198 -9.51 51.47 10.14
CA LYS A 198 -9.39 52.82 10.67
C LYS A 198 -9.45 53.77 9.48
N LYS A 199 -10.54 54.54 9.49
CA LYS A 199 -10.81 55.70 8.65
C LYS A 199 -9.66 56.70 8.68
#